data_AF-A8IH52-F1
#
_entry.id   AF-A8IH52-F1
#
_cell.length_a   1.000
_cell.length_b   1.000
_cell.length_c   1.000
_cell.angle_alpha   90.00
_cell.angle_beta   90.00
_cell.angle_gamma   90.00
#
_symmetry.space_group_name_H-M   'P 1'
#
loop_
_entity.id
_entity.type
_entity.pdbx_description
1 polymer ?
#
loop_
_entity_poly.entity_id
_entity_poly.type
_entity_poly.pdbx_seq_one_letter_code
_entity_poly.pdbx_strand_id
1 'polypeptide(L)'
;MPPARRRGPAPRHSALVGDLVTALALPADPAADDLARWTRNLDVLSDVAGAGGRERVRKAVLANPSLLAADLELWHTFFVAGFGLPPDSFAKLAADCPALLTHGDVWTAGCSMLFFKSMGWRNKDIAQRIIGYYPQLLLLDRCRDIDPVVRFLERLDCRGDNLRLLVWEYPRIFDKDYRRHVRKFQYLGVYGLSLQAKAVVAAEAEADGGDSASPPARGGTSPVAPEWI
;
A
#
# COMPACT_ATOMS: atom_id res chain seq x y z
N MET A 1 44.77 -21.12 -23.37
CA MET A 1 44.72 -19.75 -22.82
C MET A 1 43.54 -19.67 -21.83
N PRO A 2 43.78 -19.49 -20.53
CA PRO A 2 42.71 -19.32 -19.55
C PRO A 2 42.01 -17.95 -19.73
N PRO A 3 40.67 -17.86 -19.58
CA PRO A 3 39.96 -16.60 -19.69
C PRO A 3 40.35 -15.66 -18.56
N ALA A 4 40.74 -14.43 -18.91
CA ALA A 4 41.05 -13.39 -17.95
C ALA A 4 39.81 -13.10 -17.08
N ARG A 5 39.86 -13.50 -15.80
CA ARG A 5 38.83 -13.15 -14.82
C ARG A 5 38.81 -11.64 -14.66
N ARG A 6 37.82 -10.97 -15.26
CA ARG A 6 37.55 -9.55 -14.99
C ARG A 6 37.23 -9.42 -13.50
N ARG A 7 38.12 -8.78 -12.73
CA ARG A 7 37.80 -8.34 -11.37
C ARG A 7 36.68 -7.30 -11.50
N GLY A 8 35.50 -7.63 -11.01
CA GLY A 8 34.41 -6.68 -10.88
C GLY A 8 34.79 -5.53 -9.93
N PRO A 9 34.11 -4.38 -10.01
CA PRO A 9 34.32 -3.28 -9.08
C PRO A 9 34.14 -3.78 -7.64
N ALA A 10 35.02 -3.34 -6.73
CA ALA A 10 34.91 -3.68 -5.33
C ALA A 10 33.55 -3.17 -4.78
N PRO A 11 32.80 -4.00 -4.04
CA PRO A 11 31.50 -3.60 -3.51
C PRO A 11 31.69 -2.40 -2.56
N ARG A 12 31.00 -1.30 -2.86
CA ARG A 12 31.11 -0.03 -2.13
C ARG A 12 30.73 -0.14 -0.65
N HIS A 13 29.98 -1.19 -0.29
CA HIS A 13 29.36 -1.36 1.03
C HIS A 13 29.88 -2.57 1.81
N SER A 14 31.00 -3.19 1.42
CA SER A 14 31.54 -4.37 2.13
C SER A 14 31.76 -4.14 3.63
N ALA A 15 32.29 -2.97 4.01
CA ALA A 15 32.48 -2.60 5.41
C ALA A 15 31.15 -2.47 6.15
N LEU A 16 30.15 -1.82 5.53
CA LEU A 16 28.82 -1.65 6.14
C LEU A 16 28.10 -2.99 6.33
N VAL A 17 28.24 -3.92 5.38
CA VAL A 17 27.69 -5.28 5.51
C VAL A 17 28.33 -5.98 6.70
N GLY A 18 29.65 -5.94 6.86
CA GLY A 18 30.34 -6.54 8.01
C GLY A 18 29.89 -5.93 9.34
N ASP A 19 29.72 -4.59 9.38
CA ASP A 19 29.21 -3.88 10.56
C ASP A 19 27.79 -4.35 10.92
N LEU A 20 26.91 -4.49 9.93
CA LEU A 20 25.53 -4.91 10.12
C LEU A 20 25.41 -6.39 10.50
N VAL A 21 26.22 -7.28 9.92
CA VAL A 21 26.26 -8.70 10.29
C VAL A 21 26.60 -8.85 11.77
N THR A 22 27.60 -8.11 12.23
CA THR A 22 27.98 -8.08 13.65
C THR A 22 26.88 -7.49 14.52
N ALA A 23 26.33 -6.35 14.14
CA ALA A 23 25.36 -5.61 14.96
C ALA A 23 23.99 -6.30 15.06
N LEU A 24 23.56 -7.02 14.01
CA LEU A 24 22.28 -7.72 13.94
C LEU A 24 22.38 -9.19 14.36
N ALA A 25 23.57 -9.65 14.75
CA ALA A 25 23.85 -11.06 15.04
C ALA A 25 23.40 -12.00 13.90
N LEU A 26 23.63 -11.59 12.65
CA LEU A 26 23.35 -12.41 11.48
C LEU A 26 24.36 -13.56 11.39
N PRO A 27 24.05 -14.66 10.67
CA PRO A 27 25.00 -15.75 10.46
C PRO A 27 26.35 -15.22 9.95
N ALA A 28 27.45 -15.67 10.55
CA ALA A 28 28.79 -15.23 10.17
C ALA A 28 29.16 -15.62 8.73
N ASP A 29 28.53 -16.68 8.21
CA ASP A 29 28.66 -17.14 6.83
C ASP A 29 27.24 -17.19 6.19
N PRO A 30 26.70 -16.03 5.77
CA PRO A 30 25.39 -15.99 5.13
C PRO A 30 25.47 -16.68 3.77
N ALA A 31 24.34 -17.27 3.33
CA ALA A 31 24.27 -17.83 1.98
C ALA A 31 24.64 -16.75 0.94
N ALA A 32 25.32 -17.17 -0.15
CA ALA A 32 25.78 -16.24 -1.18
C ALA A 32 24.64 -15.38 -1.76
N ASP A 33 23.44 -15.96 -1.88
CA ASP A 33 22.24 -15.27 -2.36
C ASP A 33 21.75 -14.19 -1.39
N ASP A 34 21.84 -14.43 -0.07
CA ASP A 34 21.49 -13.46 0.96
C ASP A 34 22.48 -12.31 0.96
N LEU A 35 23.78 -12.60 0.92
CA LEU A 35 24.82 -11.57 0.85
C LEU A 35 24.65 -10.69 -0.40
N ALA A 36 24.36 -11.29 -1.56
CA ALA A 36 24.12 -10.58 -2.79
C ALA A 36 22.88 -9.67 -2.69
N ARG A 37 21.80 -10.17 -2.09
CA ARG A 37 20.56 -9.41 -1.86
C ARG A 37 20.77 -8.24 -0.90
N TRP A 38 21.41 -8.49 0.25
CA TRP A 38 21.72 -7.44 1.24
C TRP A 38 22.57 -6.36 0.61
N THR A 39 23.58 -6.74 -0.18
CA THR A 39 24.42 -5.78 -0.90
C THR A 39 23.58 -4.90 -1.82
N ARG A 40 22.72 -5.48 -2.67
CA ARG A 40 21.82 -4.71 -3.55
C ARG A 40 20.90 -3.77 -2.78
N ASN A 41 20.29 -4.25 -1.69
CA ASN A 41 19.40 -3.43 -0.87
C ASN A 41 20.14 -2.26 -0.20
N LEU A 42 21.36 -2.48 0.27
CA LEU A 42 22.20 -1.42 0.84
C LEU A 42 22.68 -0.42 -0.21
N ASP A 43 22.94 -0.87 -1.45
CA ASP A 43 23.25 0.01 -2.58
C ASP A 43 22.06 0.94 -2.87
N VAL A 44 20.85 0.38 -3.03
CA VAL A 44 19.62 1.16 -3.25
C VAL A 44 19.40 2.18 -2.13
N LEU A 45 19.47 1.76 -0.87
CA LEU A 45 19.29 2.65 0.27
C LEU A 45 20.38 3.73 0.33
N SER A 46 21.61 3.42 -0.04
CA SER A 46 22.72 4.37 -0.04
C SER A 46 22.59 5.41 -1.16
N ASP A 47 22.11 4.98 -2.33
CA ASP A 47 21.87 5.86 -3.48
C ASP A 47 20.75 6.87 -3.18
N VAL A 48 19.75 6.49 -2.37
CA VAL A 48 18.61 7.37 -2.02
C VAL A 48 18.76 8.17 -0.74
N ALA A 49 19.74 7.87 0.13
CA ALA A 49 19.82 8.47 1.47
C ALA A 49 20.44 9.89 1.51
N GLY A 50 21.01 10.36 0.40
CA GLY A 50 21.58 11.69 0.26
C GLY A 50 22.79 11.95 1.19
N ALA A 51 22.91 13.19 1.68
CA ALA A 51 23.99 13.57 2.59
C ALA A 51 23.91 12.79 3.93
N GLY A 52 25.03 12.17 4.32
CA GLY A 52 25.08 11.28 5.48
C GLY A 52 24.57 9.85 5.22
N GLY A 53 24.46 9.46 3.95
CA GLY A 53 23.83 8.23 3.50
C GLY A 53 24.18 6.99 4.33
N ARG A 54 25.47 6.69 4.52
CA ARG A 54 25.89 5.48 5.25
C ARG A 54 25.31 5.38 6.67
N GLU A 55 25.33 6.46 7.46
CA GLU A 55 24.84 6.40 8.85
C GLU A 55 23.30 6.34 8.90
N ARG A 56 22.61 7.01 7.97
CA ARG A 56 21.15 6.92 7.85
C ARG A 56 20.71 5.52 7.44
N VAL A 57 21.37 4.93 6.45
CA VAL A 57 21.13 3.54 6.01
C VAL A 57 21.37 2.59 7.17
N ARG A 58 22.51 2.72 7.88
CA ARG A 58 22.82 1.92 9.06
C ARG A 58 21.71 2.03 10.11
N LYS A 59 21.31 3.25 10.48
CA LYS A 59 20.26 3.47 11.47
C LYS A 59 18.91 2.87 11.04
N ALA A 60 18.54 3.03 9.76
CA ALA A 60 17.28 2.50 9.23
C ALA A 60 17.25 0.95 9.26
N VAL A 61 18.34 0.31 8.84
CA VAL A 61 18.47 -1.16 8.83
C VAL A 61 18.55 -1.73 10.25
N LEU A 62 19.26 -1.06 11.17
CA LEU A 62 19.28 -1.46 12.58
C LEU A 62 17.90 -1.33 13.23
N ALA A 63 17.13 -0.30 12.87
CA ALA A 63 15.76 -0.14 13.35
C ALA A 63 14.81 -1.18 12.73
N ASN A 64 15.04 -1.59 11.48
CA ASN A 64 14.17 -2.50 10.74
C ASN A 64 14.99 -3.51 9.90
N PRO A 65 15.48 -4.60 10.51
CA PRO A 65 16.34 -5.58 9.83
C PRO A 65 15.65 -6.28 8.65
N SER A 66 14.32 -6.36 8.67
CA SER A 66 13.50 -6.93 7.58
C SER A 66 13.69 -6.22 6.25
N LEU A 67 14.19 -4.97 6.22
CA LEU A 67 14.57 -4.27 5.00
C LEU A 67 15.65 -5.01 4.19
N LEU A 68 16.49 -5.82 4.86
CA LEU A 68 17.50 -6.64 4.17
C LEU A 68 16.87 -7.79 3.37
N ALA A 69 15.68 -8.26 3.76
CA ALA A 69 14.96 -9.34 3.08
C ALA A 69 14.02 -8.84 1.97
N ALA A 70 13.66 -7.55 1.98
CA ALA A 70 12.77 -6.93 1.00
C ALA A 70 13.39 -6.84 -0.40
N ASP A 71 12.56 -6.69 -1.43
CA ASP A 71 13.02 -6.37 -2.80
C ASP A 71 13.02 -4.86 -3.01
N LEU A 72 14.02 -4.17 -2.45
CA LEU A 72 14.06 -2.70 -2.48
C LEU A 72 14.29 -2.16 -3.89
N GLU A 73 14.90 -2.92 -4.79
CA GLU A 73 15.13 -2.53 -6.19
C GLU A 73 13.80 -2.47 -6.95
N LEU A 74 12.93 -3.48 -6.77
CA LEU A 74 11.58 -3.48 -7.33
C LEU A 74 10.75 -2.31 -6.78
N TRP A 75 10.76 -2.09 -5.46
CA TRP A 75 10.03 -0.98 -4.83
C TRP A 75 10.54 0.40 -5.27
N HIS A 76 11.86 0.55 -5.37
CA HIS A 76 12.49 1.78 -5.84
C HIS A 76 12.08 2.06 -7.29
N THR A 77 12.19 1.07 -8.17
CA THR A 77 11.77 1.21 -9.57
C THR A 77 10.29 1.57 -9.67
N PHE A 78 9.44 0.89 -8.90
CA PHE A 78 8.01 1.16 -8.87
C PHE A 78 7.69 2.60 -8.45
N PHE A 79 8.19 3.06 -7.30
CA PHE A 79 7.84 4.40 -6.80
C PHE A 79 8.60 5.53 -7.50
N VAL A 80 9.90 5.39 -7.69
CA VAL A 80 10.76 6.46 -8.23
C VAL A 80 10.57 6.57 -9.74
N ALA A 81 10.75 5.47 -10.49
CA ALA A 81 10.60 5.51 -11.95
C ALA A 81 9.12 5.49 -12.38
N GLY A 82 8.28 4.69 -11.73
CA GLY A 82 6.87 4.55 -12.11
C GLY A 82 5.98 5.73 -11.71
N PHE A 83 6.20 6.32 -10.54
CA PHE A 83 5.33 7.38 -9.98
C PHE A 83 6.03 8.71 -9.74
N GLY A 84 7.34 8.82 -10.03
CA GLY A 84 8.08 10.06 -9.88
C GLY A 84 8.30 10.46 -8.42
N LEU A 85 8.37 9.50 -7.51
CA LEU A 85 8.74 9.76 -6.13
C LEU A 85 10.19 10.25 -6.07
N PRO A 86 10.50 11.38 -5.43
CA PRO A 86 11.89 11.82 -5.27
C PRO A 86 12.72 10.76 -4.50
N PRO A 87 13.99 10.52 -4.88
CA PRO A 87 14.85 9.55 -4.19
C PRO A 87 14.90 9.74 -2.68
N ASP A 88 15.09 10.96 -2.20
CA ASP A 88 15.10 11.27 -0.75
C ASP A 88 13.78 10.90 -0.04
N SER A 89 12.65 10.94 -0.77
CA SER A 89 11.34 10.53 -0.23
C SER A 89 11.23 9.01 -0.13
N PHE A 90 11.91 8.24 -0.98
CA PHE A 90 12.00 6.79 -0.86
C PHE A 90 12.82 6.38 0.38
N ALA A 91 13.94 7.07 0.66
CA ALA A 91 14.70 6.85 1.89
C ALA A 91 13.85 7.13 3.14
N LYS A 92 13.08 8.23 3.12
CA LYS A 92 12.11 8.53 4.18
C LYS A 92 11.04 7.45 4.32
N LEU A 93 10.50 6.95 3.21
CA LEU A 93 9.51 5.87 3.21
C LEU A 93 10.06 4.59 3.87
N ALA A 94 11.30 4.22 3.56
CA ALA A 94 11.95 3.05 4.16
C ALA A 94 12.16 3.20 5.68
N ALA A 95 12.36 4.43 6.16
CA ALA A 95 12.50 4.72 7.59
C ALA A 95 11.15 4.79 8.32
N ASP A 96 10.16 5.48 7.73
CA ASP A 96 8.89 5.80 8.38
C ASP A 96 7.85 4.67 8.26
N CYS A 97 7.87 3.91 7.16
CA CYS A 97 6.91 2.84 6.89
C CYS A 97 7.59 1.59 6.27
N PRO A 98 8.53 0.96 6.99
CA PRO A 98 9.24 -0.24 6.52
C PRO A 98 8.28 -1.40 6.20
N ALA A 99 7.16 -1.50 6.93
CA ALA A 99 6.14 -2.52 6.72
C ALA A 99 5.58 -2.53 5.29
N LEU A 100 5.49 -1.38 4.63
CA LEU A 100 5.07 -1.31 3.22
C LEU A 100 6.06 -2.08 2.33
N LEU A 101 7.36 -1.93 2.57
CA LEU A 101 8.42 -2.52 1.75
C LEU A 101 8.66 -4.00 2.09
N THR A 102 8.40 -4.40 3.33
CA THR A 102 8.74 -5.75 3.83
C THR A 102 7.56 -6.72 3.85
N HIS A 103 6.33 -6.22 4.00
CA HIS A 103 5.11 -7.03 4.07
C HIS A 103 4.11 -6.70 2.98
N GLY A 104 4.22 -5.53 2.37
CA GLY A 104 3.40 -5.18 1.21
C GLY A 104 3.90 -5.88 -0.05
N ASP A 105 3.09 -5.78 -1.09
CA ASP A 105 3.44 -6.16 -2.43
C ASP A 105 3.12 -5.02 -3.41
N VAL A 106 3.91 -4.95 -4.48
CA VAL A 106 3.79 -3.88 -5.48
C VAL A 106 2.46 -3.92 -6.23
N TRP A 107 1.83 -5.09 -6.33
CA TRP A 107 0.54 -5.23 -6.99
C TRP A 107 -0.58 -4.57 -6.17
N THR A 108 -0.69 -4.87 -4.87
CA THR A 108 -1.66 -4.25 -3.95
C THR A 108 -1.46 -2.73 -3.89
N ALA A 109 -0.19 -2.28 -3.78
CA ALA A 109 0.12 -0.86 -3.84
C ALA A 109 -0.32 -0.25 -5.18
N GLY A 110 -0.06 -0.92 -6.31
CA GLY A 110 -0.47 -0.52 -7.65
C GLY A 110 -1.99 -0.38 -7.79
N CYS A 111 -2.76 -1.35 -7.31
CA CYS A 111 -4.23 -1.31 -7.31
C CYS A 111 -4.76 -0.10 -6.53
N SER A 112 -4.20 0.16 -5.34
CA SER A 112 -4.55 1.34 -4.53
C SER A 112 -4.20 2.64 -5.25
N MET A 113 -3.04 2.72 -5.91
CA MET A 113 -2.65 3.89 -6.69
C MET A 113 -3.55 4.12 -7.91
N LEU A 114 -3.92 3.06 -8.63
CA LEU A 114 -4.86 3.14 -9.75
C LEU A 114 -6.24 3.62 -9.30
N PHE A 115 -6.69 3.23 -8.11
CA PHE A 115 -7.90 3.79 -7.52
C PHE A 115 -7.80 5.30 -7.25
N PHE A 116 -6.70 5.79 -6.67
CA PHE A 116 -6.53 7.24 -6.51
C PHE A 116 -6.51 7.96 -7.87
N LYS A 117 -5.91 7.34 -8.89
CA LYS A 117 -5.94 7.88 -10.27
C LYS A 117 -7.35 7.87 -10.86
N SER A 118 -8.17 6.86 -10.61
CA SER A 118 -9.56 6.83 -11.08
C SER A 118 -10.42 7.89 -10.40
N MET A 119 -10.02 8.39 -9.22
CA MET A 119 -10.60 9.58 -8.59
C MET A 119 -10.02 10.90 -9.13
N GLY A 120 -9.23 10.87 -10.21
CA GLY A 120 -8.68 12.07 -10.86
C GLY A 120 -7.38 12.61 -10.25
N TRP A 121 -6.71 11.85 -9.39
CA TRP A 121 -5.44 12.31 -8.80
C TRP A 121 -4.28 12.06 -9.76
N ARG A 122 -3.32 13.00 -9.81
CA ARG A 122 -2.11 12.84 -10.64
C ARG A 122 -1.04 12.09 -9.85
N ASN A 123 -0.06 11.52 -10.56
CA ASN A 123 1.08 10.83 -9.93
C ASN A 123 1.79 11.70 -8.89
N LYS A 124 2.00 13.00 -9.18
CA LYS A 124 2.59 13.95 -8.22
C LYS A 124 1.77 14.09 -6.94
N ASP A 125 0.45 14.15 -7.07
CA ASP A 125 -0.46 14.31 -5.94
C ASP A 125 -0.44 13.05 -5.06
N ILE A 126 -0.44 11.86 -5.67
CA ILE A 126 -0.31 10.56 -4.99
C ILE A 126 1.05 10.43 -4.30
N ALA A 127 2.15 10.77 -4.98
CA ALA A 127 3.50 10.69 -4.43
C ALA A 127 3.68 11.62 -3.22
N GLN A 128 3.24 12.87 -3.34
CA GLN A 128 3.38 13.83 -2.25
C GLN A 128 2.42 13.53 -1.09
N ARG A 129 1.15 13.21 -1.38
CA ARG A 129 0.11 13.08 -0.36
C ARG A 129 0.00 11.67 0.21
N ILE A 130 -0.17 10.66 -0.64
CA ILE A 130 -0.37 9.27 -0.19
C ILE A 130 0.96 8.68 0.24
N ILE A 131 1.96 8.61 -0.64
CA ILE A 131 3.25 7.98 -0.29
C ILE A 131 3.94 8.79 0.83
N GLY A 132 3.94 10.11 0.72
CA GLY A 132 4.66 10.97 1.66
C GLY A 132 4.07 11.06 3.09
N TYR A 133 2.76 10.91 3.26
CA TYR A 133 2.09 11.09 4.57
C TYR A 133 1.23 9.91 5.02
N TYR A 134 0.74 9.08 4.10
CA TYR A 134 -0.16 7.96 4.40
C TYR A 134 0.25 6.66 3.67
N PRO A 135 1.54 6.25 3.72
CA PRO A 135 2.01 5.09 2.97
C PRO A 135 1.32 3.78 3.36
N GLN A 136 0.80 3.68 4.59
CA GLN A 136 0.00 2.54 5.06
C GLN A 136 -1.27 2.30 4.26
N LEU A 137 -1.79 3.31 3.54
CA LEU A 137 -2.95 3.10 2.66
C LEU A 137 -2.63 2.19 1.46
N LEU A 138 -1.35 2.09 1.09
CA LEU A 138 -0.89 1.22 0.03
C LEU A 138 -0.81 -0.26 0.46
N LEU A 139 -0.97 -0.55 1.76
CA LEU A 139 -1.12 -1.90 2.30
C LEU A 139 -2.56 -2.40 2.29
N LEU A 140 -3.53 -1.53 2.00
CA LEU A 140 -4.94 -1.89 1.99
C LEU A 140 -5.29 -2.63 0.70
N ASP A 141 -6.02 -3.73 0.84
CA ASP A 141 -6.56 -4.45 -0.31
C ASP A 141 -7.74 -3.67 -0.90
N ARG A 142 -7.74 -3.52 -2.22
CA ARG A 142 -8.75 -2.72 -2.92
C ARG A 142 -10.16 -3.24 -2.68
N CYS A 143 -10.36 -4.55 -2.83
CA CYS A 143 -11.68 -5.17 -2.79
C CYS A 143 -12.19 -5.38 -1.36
N ARG A 144 -11.30 -5.72 -0.44
CA ARG A 144 -11.62 -6.02 0.95
C ARG A 144 -11.70 -4.79 1.83
N ASP A 145 -10.79 -3.83 1.64
CA ASP A 145 -10.60 -2.73 2.59
C ASP A 145 -11.15 -1.40 2.04
N ILE A 146 -10.87 -1.08 0.76
CA ILE A 146 -11.22 0.24 0.19
C ILE A 146 -12.64 0.26 -0.41
N ASP A 147 -13.01 -0.70 -1.25
CA ASP A 147 -14.31 -0.77 -1.94
C ASP A 147 -15.51 -0.74 -0.97
N PRO A 148 -15.51 -1.46 0.17
CA PRO A 148 -16.65 -1.42 1.09
C PRO A 148 -16.86 -0.03 1.70
N VAL A 149 -15.78 0.71 1.95
CA VAL A 149 -15.85 2.10 2.45
C VAL A 149 -16.40 3.01 1.37
N VAL A 150 -15.94 2.87 0.12
CA VAL A 150 -16.47 3.64 -1.03
C VAL A 150 -17.96 3.39 -1.20
N ARG A 151 -18.41 2.14 -1.30
CA ARG A 151 -19.83 1.79 -1.43
C ARG A 151 -20.67 2.28 -0.25
N PHE A 152 -20.10 2.30 0.96
CA PHE A 152 -20.77 2.88 2.11
C PHE A 152 -20.95 4.39 1.96
N LEU A 153 -19.92 5.12 1.54
CA LEU A 153 -19.97 6.56 1.29
C LEU A 153 -20.93 6.91 0.14
N GLU A 154 -20.95 6.12 -0.92
CA GLU A 154 -21.84 6.31 -2.07
C GLU A 154 -23.32 6.10 -1.72
N ARG A 155 -23.62 5.20 -0.76
CA ARG A 155 -24.98 5.04 -0.20
C ARG A 155 -25.40 6.23 0.68
N LEU A 156 -24.46 7.06 1.10
CA LEU A 156 -24.69 8.30 1.82
C LEU A 156 -24.59 9.52 0.89
N ASP A 157 -24.71 9.29 -0.42
CA ASP A 157 -24.64 10.30 -1.48
C ASP A 157 -23.29 11.05 -1.58
N CYS A 158 -22.24 10.53 -0.93
CA CYS A 158 -20.88 11.05 -1.08
C CYS A 158 -20.23 10.42 -2.33
N ARG A 159 -20.39 11.07 -3.49
CA ARG A 159 -19.92 10.60 -4.80
C ARG A 159 -19.11 11.68 -5.53
N GLY A 160 -18.44 11.29 -6.63
CA GLY A 160 -17.74 12.23 -7.52
C GLY A 160 -16.72 13.12 -6.81
N ASP A 161 -16.82 14.44 -7.00
CA ASP A 161 -15.90 15.41 -6.39
C ASP A 161 -15.96 15.44 -4.86
N ASN A 162 -17.11 15.16 -4.25
CA ASN A 162 -17.25 15.11 -2.80
C ASN A 162 -16.42 13.95 -2.21
N LEU A 163 -16.51 12.76 -2.82
CA LEU A 163 -15.70 11.61 -2.42
C LEU A 163 -14.21 11.90 -2.65
N ARG A 164 -13.87 12.48 -3.80
CA ARG A 164 -12.49 12.86 -4.13
C ARG A 164 -11.92 13.83 -3.09
N LEU A 165 -12.67 14.86 -2.71
CA LEU A 165 -12.28 15.87 -1.73
C LEU A 165 -12.17 15.27 -0.32
N LEU A 166 -13.12 14.43 0.09
CA LEU A 166 -13.08 13.72 1.36
C LEU A 166 -11.81 12.87 1.48
N VAL A 167 -11.50 12.08 0.44
CA VAL A 167 -10.30 11.24 0.43
C VAL A 167 -9.02 12.08 0.39
N TRP A 168 -9.05 13.25 -0.23
CA TRP A 168 -7.90 14.17 -0.29
C TRP A 168 -7.57 14.78 1.06
N GLU A 169 -8.60 15.28 1.75
CA GLU A 169 -8.46 15.95 3.04
C GLU A 169 -8.30 14.93 4.18
N TYR A 170 -8.98 13.79 4.08
CA TYR A 170 -8.99 12.75 5.10
C TYR A 170 -8.74 11.33 4.54
N PRO A 171 -7.52 11.01 4.06
CA PRO A 171 -7.19 9.67 3.55
C PRO A 171 -7.42 8.54 4.56
N ARG A 172 -7.36 8.84 5.86
CA ARG A 172 -7.68 7.92 6.97
C ARG A 172 -9.15 7.49 7.02
N ILE A 173 -9.98 7.97 6.11
CA ILE A 173 -11.32 7.45 5.92
C ILE A 173 -11.34 5.95 5.57
N PHE A 174 -10.23 5.37 5.14
CA PHE A 174 -10.11 3.92 4.92
C PHE A 174 -9.64 3.12 6.14
N ASP A 175 -9.42 3.77 7.29
CA ASP A 175 -9.11 3.06 8.53
C ASP A 175 -10.34 2.30 9.05
N LYS A 176 -10.13 1.31 9.93
CA LYS A 176 -11.19 0.47 10.51
C LYS A 176 -12.34 1.27 11.17
N ASP A 177 -12.04 2.48 11.63
CA ASP A 177 -12.97 3.38 12.32
C ASP A 177 -13.70 4.38 11.40
N TYR A 178 -13.71 4.16 10.09
CA TYR A 178 -14.32 5.09 9.11
C TYR A 178 -15.73 5.55 9.46
N ARG A 179 -16.56 4.67 10.04
CA ARG A 179 -17.95 5.00 10.46
C ARG A 179 -18.00 6.13 11.48
N ARG A 180 -17.02 6.21 12.39
CA ARG A 180 -16.93 7.29 13.38
C ARG A 180 -16.65 8.63 12.69
N HIS A 181 -15.73 8.63 11.72
CA HIS A 181 -15.39 9.81 10.95
C HIS A 181 -16.56 10.27 10.08
N VAL A 182 -17.25 9.34 9.41
CA VAL A 182 -18.45 9.67 8.62
C VAL A 182 -19.53 10.32 9.46
N ARG A 183 -19.85 9.82 10.66
CA ARG A 183 -20.84 10.45 11.56
C ARG A 183 -20.45 11.90 11.91
N LYS A 184 -19.17 12.15 12.15
CA LYS A 184 -18.66 13.49 12.41
C LYS A 184 -18.86 14.40 11.19
N PHE A 185 -18.55 13.91 9.98
CA PHE A 185 -18.75 14.67 8.75
C PHE A 185 -20.23 14.91 8.42
N GLN A 186 -21.11 13.94 8.72
CA GLN A 186 -22.57 14.10 8.63
C GLN A 186 -23.11 15.19 9.55
N TYR A 187 -22.61 15.23 10.80
CA TYR A 187 -22.99 16.28 11.75
C TYR A 187 -22.55 17.67 11.26
N LEU A 188 -21.40 17.75 10.60
CA LEU A 188 -20.87 18.98 10.03
C LEU A 188 -21.49 19.37 8.68
N GLY A 189 -22.20 18.46 8.00
CA GLY A 189 -22.80 18.71 6.69
C GLY A 189 -21.78 18.91 5.56
N VAL A 190 -20.63 18.24 5.62
CA VAL A 190 -19.52 18.42 4.66
C VAL A 190 -19.38 17.25 3.67
N TYR A 191 -18.77 17.49 2.51
CA TYR A 191 -18.54 16.48 1.46
C TYR A 191 -19.80 15.75 0.98
N GLY A 192 -20.93 16.46 0.91
CA GLY A 192 -22.23 15.87 0.53
C GLY A 192 -22.84 14.93 1.58
N LEU A 193 -22.20 14.77 2.74
CA LEU A 193 -22.73 13.96 3.83
C LEU A 193 -23.70 14.82 4.66
N SER A 194 -25.00 14.77 4.36
CA SER A 194 -26.04 15.43 5.16
C SER A 194 -26.93 14.43 5.90
N LEU A 195 -27.47 14.82 7.06
CA LEU A 195 -28.43 13.99 7.80
C LEU A 195 -29.76 13.83 7.04
N GLN A 196 -30.11 14.78 6.19
CA GLN A 196 -31.35 14.77 5.41
C GLN A 196 -31.36 13.65 4.36
N ALA A 197 -30.21 13.34 3.76
CA ALA A 197 -30.07 12.22 2.82
C ALA A 197 -30.46 10.87 3.45
N LYS A 198 -30.30 10.73 4.77
CA LYS A 198 -30.61 9.50 5.50
C LYS A 198 -32.11 9.26 5.67
N ALA A 199 -32.93 10.32 5.71
CA ALA A 199 -34.38 10.19 5.78
C ALA A 199 -34.96 9.62 4.48
N VAL A 200 -34.34 9.95 3.35
CA VAL A 200 -34.76 9.46 2.02
C VAL A 200 -34.45 7.98 1.87
N VAL A 201 -33.22 7.54 2.21
CA VAL A 201 -32.84 6.12 2.11
C VAL A 201 -33.63 5.23 3.07
N ALA A 202 -33.96 5.74 4.27
CA ALA A 202 -34.82 5.00 5.21
C ALA A 202 -36.26 4.87 4.68
N ALA A 203 -36.79 5.92 4.05
CA ALA A 203 -38.11 5.88 3.42
C ALA A 203 -38.15 4.95 2.19
N GLU A 204 -37.10 4.91 1.38
CA GLU A 204 -37.00 4.02 0.22
C GLU A 204 -36.89 2.55 0.62
N ALA A 205 -36.14 2.24 1.68
CA ALA A 205 -36.06 0.87 2.21
C ALA A 205 -37.39 0.36 2.80
N GLU A 206 -38.25 1.26 3.29
CA GLU A 206 -39.60 0.91 3.72
C GLU A 206 -40.59 0.80 2.54
N ALA A 207 -40.39 1.56 1.47
CA ALA A 207 -41.23 1.51 0.27
C ALA A 207 -40.99 0.28 -0.62
N ASP A 208 -39.75 -0.24 -0.68
CA ASP A 208 -39.38 -1.40 -1.50
C ASP A 208 -39.65 -2.76 -0.80
N GLY A 209 -40.05 -2.74 0.47
CA GLY A 209 -40.38 -3.94 1.26
C GLY A 209 -41.79 -4.50 1.05
N GLY A 210 -42.54 -3.99 0.08
CA GLY A 210 -44.00 -4.08 0.04
C GLY A 210 -44.64 -4.74 -1.19
N ASP A 211 -43.99 -5.61 -1.97
CA ASP A 211 -44.74 -6.49 -2.92
C ASP A 211 -43.98 -7.72 -3.46
N SER A 212 -43.19 -8.41 -2.64
CA SER A 212 -42.64 -9.71 -3.04
C SER A 212 -43.64 -10.82 -2.78
N ALA A 213 -44.64 -10.94 -3.66
CA ALA A 213 -45.41 -12.16 -3.84
C ALA A 213 -44.45 -13.35 -3.98
N SER A 214 -44.63 -14.36 -3.13
CA SER A 214 -43.79 -15.56 -3.09
C SER A 214 -43.77 -16.27 -4.45
N PRO A 215 -42.59 -16.56 -5.03
CA PRO A 215 -42.53 -17.41 -6.21
C PRO A 215 -42.86 -18.86 -5.81
N PRO A 216 -43.64 -19.59 -6.63
CA PRO A 216 -43.98 -20.98 -6.34
C PRO A 216 -42.74 -21.86 -6.37
N ALA A 217 -42.62 -22.73 -5.37
CA ALA A 217 -41.56 -23.70 -5.22
C ALA A 217 -41.43 -24.59 -6.48
N ARG A 218 -40.33 -24.44 -7.21
CA ARG A 218 -39.91 -25.42 -8.23
C ARG A 218 -38.87 -26.35 -7.61
N GLY A 219 -39.30 -27.56 -7.28
CA GLY A 219 -38.40 -28.69 -7.07
C GLY A 219 -37.69 -29.05 -8.36
N GLY A 220 -36.42 -29.45 -8.26
CA GLY A 220 -35.62 -29.82 -9.43
C GLY A 220 -34.21 -30.28 -9.09
N THR A 221 -34.11 -31.55 -8.67
CA THR A 221 -33.07 -32.56 -8.97
C THR A 221 -31.57 -32.17 -8.97
N SER A 222 -30.83 -32.83 -8.07
CA SER A 222 -29.37 -32.98 -8.03
C SER A 222 -28.73 -33.38 -9.37
N PRO A 223 -27.59 -32.77 -9.73
CA PRO A 223 -26.61 -33.41 -10.61
C PRO A 223 -25.54 -34.16 -9.81
N VAL A 224 -25.30 -35.38 -10.28
CA VAL A 224 -24.27 -36.36 -9.90
C VAL A 224 -22.86 -35.80 -10.10
N ALA A 225 -21.97 -36.06 -9.15
CA ALA A 225 -20.55 -35.72 -9.24
C ALA A 225 -19.78 -36.73 -10.12
N PRO A 226 -18.77 -36.31 -10.90
CA PRO A 226 -17.88 -37.23 -11.60
C PRO A 226 -16.68 -37.63 -10.73
N GLU A 227 -16.55 -38.93 -10.49
CA GLU A 227 -15.30 -39.59 -10.08
C GLU A 227 -14.27 -39.47 -11.22
N TRP A 228 -13.07 -39.02 -10.89
CA TRP A 228 -11.90 -39.17 -11.75
C TRP A 228 -10.82 -39.93 -10.97
N ILE A 229 -10.43 -41.07 -11.54
CA ILE A 229 -9.32 -41.95 -11.17
C ILE A 229 -8.01 -41.36 -11.73
#